data_AF-A0A2H2Z7D8-F1
#
_entry.id   AF-A0A2H2Z7D8-F1
#
_cell.length_a   1.000
_cell.length_b   1.000
_cell.length_c   1.000
_cell.angle_alpha   90.00
_cell.angle_beta   90.00
_cell.angle_gamma   90.00
#
_symmetry.space_group_name_H-M   'P 1'
#
loop_
_entity.id
_entity.type
_entity.pdbx_description
1 polymer ?
#
loop_
_entity_poly.entity_id
_entity_poly.type
_entity_poly.pdbx_seq_one_letter_code
_entity_poly.pdbx_strand_id
1 'polypeptide(L)'
;MEDEAVRMRWLSGRPRRVLDLRRPLSLSQMNSYHAQWSVMDDQIMVSLPSTTDALSPSTVYLADIKDGLTGDGDTVEFRKIAELPFHATRSRLLSNREGFVTVELRQSQGKLILRTHDWSGSVNREKTVAAEAVDGDIAIYGASVALCVRTGTCIQKSFTNCLGTSTHVMIWDTETEDVRRVEIPQDERAPQCHRGNIQFATSSYLALGGHIDPCYDKPYAVLRSISIVPSEQNPGRYFHHHENFEYGNNHDAIAITGSSARNHVIVHHHQSESRFTVADVGLLTDEIPSVSEPTPRYFTDPDYHKDLFHVFSDKTSARTLNGAIFDRLPAVAGNRLLVRQHVEEYDHDAGSYHGFKASHSSFGTFQVLYLYDFDQDRCRALSQLSPPERQALEARLKELNPDARVTVTSRMFYASIEDEDDMERDPSPEWKAHVRELWEVEQARQRGEAKFPALEFDEPPKGRDDDARMMFTRSMVCLPRVRDGEALALTASAVVELPTPTADGSVHCFLA
;
A
#
# COMPACT_ATOMS: atom_id res chain seq x y z
N MET A 1 -1.62 28.30 8.77
CA MET A 1 -0.21 28.47 8.38
C MET A 1 0.59 27.18 8.59
N GLU A 2 0.54 26.51 9.75
CA GLU A 2 1.21 25.20 9.94
C GLU A 2 0.66 24.10 9.03
N ASP A 3 -0.66 23.95 8.92
CA ASP A 3 -1.29 22.97 8.00
C ASP A 3 -0.93 23.21 6.53
N GLU A 4 -0.76 24.47 6.12
CA GLU A 4 -0.37 24.82 4.74
C GLU A 4 1.10 24.47 4.49
N ALA A 5 2.00 24.78 5.43
CA ALA A 5 3.40 24.41 5.34
C ALA A 5 3.62 22.88 5.33
N VAL A 6 2.81 22.15 6.09
CA VAL A 6 2.77 20.68 6.12
C VAL A 6 2.28 20.11 4.78
N ARG A 7 1.19 20.65 4.23
CA ARG A 7 0.66 20.26 2.91
C ARG A 7 1.68 20.49 1.79
N MET A 8 2.37 21.63 1.82
CA MET A 8 3.36 22.02 0.80
C MET A 8 4.58 21.10 0.72
N ARG A 9 4.97 20.46 1.83
CA ARG A 9 6.17 19.60 1.87
C ARG A 9 5.97 18.24 1.24
N TRP A 10 4.82 17.63 1.49
CA TRP A 10 4.45 16.39 0.79
C TRP A 10 4.28 16.66 -0.70
N LEU A 11 3.64 17.78 -1.05
CA LEU A 11 3.47 18.18 -2.46
C LEU A 11 4.81 18.42 -3.15
N SER A 12 5.77 19.11 -2.53
CA SER A 12 7.08 19.37 -3.15
C SER A 12 7.94 18.12 -3.32
N GLY A 13 7.60 17.02 -2.64
CA GLY A 13 8.30 15.74 -2.71
C GLY A 13 9.69 15.76 -2.07
N ARG A 14 10.07 16.85 -1.39
CA ARG A 14 11.39 16.99 -0.76
C ARG A 14 11.26 16.92 0.78
N PRO A 15 11.99 16.02 1.45
CA PRO A 15 11.99 15.96 2.90
C PRO A 15 12.64 17.23 3.48
N ARG A 16 12.15 17.67 4.64
CA ARG A 16 12.73 18.80 5.39
C ARG A 16 14.06 18.42 6.01
N ARG A 17 14.16 17.19 6.50
CA ARG A 17 15.29 16.67 7.25
C ARG A 17 15.50 15.21 6.93
N VAL A 18 16.74 14.76 7.04
CA VAL A 18 17.10 13.34 6.96
C VAL A 18 17.83 12.97 8.23
N LEU A 19 17.39 11.91 8.88
CA LEU A 19 18.05 11.32 10.05
C LEU A 19 18.76 10.03 9.61
N ASP A 20 19.98 9.83 10.08
CA ASP A 20 20.71 8.58 9.86
C ASP A 20 20.11 7.50 10.77
N LEU A 21 19.64 6.38 10.19
CA LEU A 21 19.06 5.27 10.92
C LEU A 21 20.09 4.14 11.08
N ARG A 22 20.77 4.10 12.22
CA ARG A 22 21.83 3.12 12.49
C ARG A 22 21.28 1.72 12.58
N ARG A 23 21.84 0.79 11.81
CA ARG A 23 21.40 -0.61 11.78
C ARG A 23 21.60 -1.30 13.14
N PRO A 24 20.75 -2.28 13.51
CA PRO A 24 21.06 -3.16 14.63
C PRO A 24 22.37 -3.91 14.38
N LEU A 25 23.26 -3.99 15.38
CA LEU A 25 24.55 -4.69 15.25
C LEU A 25 24.40 -6.17 14.89
N SER A 26 23.29 -6.79 15.30
CA SER A 26 22.98 -8.20 15.01
C SER A 26 22.37 -8.42 13.63
N LEU A 27 21.97 -7.36 12.91
CA LEU A 27 21.46 -7.48 11.55
C LEU A 27 22.59 -7.91 10.63
N SER A 28 22.42 -9.07 10.00
CA SER A 28 23.40 -9.74 9.16
C SER A 28 22.71 -10.33 7.93
N GLN A 29 23.50 -10.72 6.92
CA GLN A 29 22.94 -11.34 5.72
C GLN A 29 22.20 -12.65 6.02
N MET A 30 22.59 -13.36 7.09
CA MET A 30 22.02 -14.66 7.44
C MET A 30 20.65 -14.55 8.08
N ASN A 31 20.41 -13.51 8.88
CA ASN A 31 19.13 -13.32 9.58
C ASN A 31 18.20 -12.30 8.92
N SER A 32 18.69 -11.50 7.96
CA SER A 32 17.87 -10.49 7.26
C SER A 32 16.72 -11.07 6.46
N TYR A 33 16.85 -12.29 5.94
CA TYR A 33 15.76 -12.98 5.23
C TYR A 33 14.55 -13.28 6.13
N HIS A 34 14.78 -13.34 7.44
CA HIS A 34 13.75 -13.65 8.44
C HIS A 34 13.33 -12.44 9.27
N ALA A 35 13.92 -11.26 9.01
CA ALA A 35 13.62 -10.04 9.73
C ALA A 35 12.14 -9.67 9.58
N GLN A 36 11.46 -9.47 10.70
CA GLN A 36 10.09 -8.99 10.74
C GLN A 36 10.10 -7.51 11.08
N TRP A 37 9.88 -6.67 10.07
CA TRP A 37 9.84 -5.23 10.21
C TRP A 37 8.42 -4.76 10.55
N SER A 38 8.32 -3.82 11.47
CA SER A 38 7.10 -3.09 11.74
C SER A 38 7.43 -1.62 11.85
N VAL A 39 6.85 -0.81 10.95
CA VAL A 39 7.09 0.63 10.87
C VAL A 39 5.76 1.33 11.13
N MET A 40 5.76 2.26 12.07
CA MET A 40 4.62 3.11 12.43
C MET A 40 5.06 4.58 12.47
N ASP A 41 4.12 5.49 12.71
CA ASP A 41 4.30 6.95 12.65
C ASP A 41 5.58 7.47 13.33
N ASP A 42 5.95 6.87 14.45
CA ASP A 42 7.01 7.36 15.31
C ASP A 42 7.95 6.28 15.84
N GLN A 43 7.80 5.04 15.39
CA GLN A 43 8.56 3.89 15.86
C GLN A 43 8.86 2.92 14.71
N ILE A 44 10.08 2.39 14.70
CA ILE A 44 10.46 1.25 13.85
C ILE A 44 10.89 0.12 14.75
N MET A 45 10.30 -1.05 14.54
CA MET A 45 10.66 -2.29 15.21
C MET A 45 11.18 -3.29 14.20
N VAL A 46 12.17 -4.08 14.63
CA VAL A 46 12.58 -5.30 13.92
C VAL A 46 12.75 -6.45 14.89
N SER A 47 12.13 -7.58 14.55
CA SER A 47 12.39 -8.85 15.22
C SER A 47 13.35 -9.67 14.37
N LEU A 48 14.45 -10.10 14.97
CA LEU A 48 15.48 -10.92 14.33
C LEU A 48 15.60 -12.26 15.05
N PRO A 49 15.80 -13.38 14.35
CA PRO A 49 16.26 -14.61 14.99
C PRO A 49 17.59 -14.37 15.71
N SER A 50 17.74 -14.93 16.92
CA SER A 50 18.92 -14.76 17.77
C SER A 50 20.16 -15.44 17.20
N THR A 51 19.96 -16.44 16.35
CA THR A 51 21.02 -17.12 15.60
C THR A 51 20.70 -17.07 14.10
N THR A 52 21.49 -17.77 13.28
CA THR A 52 21.20 -17.93 11.85
C THR A 52 20.08 -18.94 11.57
N ASP A 53 19.59 -19.64 12.59
CA ASP A 53 18.47 -20.57 12.47
C ASP A 53 17.15 -19.79 12.49
N ALA A 54 16.33 -19.99 11.45
CA ALA A 54 15.03 -19.35 11.30
C ALA A 54 14.06 -19.65 12.45
N LEU A 55 14.23 -20.78 13.16
CA LEU A 55 13.39 -21.18 14.29
C LEU A 55 14.00 -20.80 15.64
N SER A 56 15.10 -20.06 15.65
CA SER A 56 15.73 -19.62 16.89
C SER A 56 14.89 -18.57 17.64
N PRO A 57 15.09 -18.44 18.97
CA PRO A 57 14.48 -17.40 19.78
C PRO A 57 14.67 -16.00 19.15
N SER A 58 13.70 -15.10 19.31
CA SER A 58 13.75 -13.79 18.66
C SER A 58 14.36 -12.71 19.55
N THR A 59 15.19 -11.84 19.00
CA THR A 59 15.62 -10.59 19.62
C THR A 59 14.87 -9.42 18.98
N VAL A 60 14.30 -8.55 19.81
CA VAL A 60 13.51 -7.40 19.36
C VAL A 60 14.31 -6.12 19.53
N TYR A 61 14.35 -5.32 18.47
CA TYR A 61 14.97 -4.00 18.45
C TYR A 61 13.93 -2.94 18.13
N LEU A 62 14.07 -1.78 18.76
CA LEU A 62 13.20 -0.63 18.57
C LEU A 62 14.04 0.63 18.33
N ALA A 63 13.63 1.41 17.34
CA ALA A 63 14.10 2.76 17.08
C ALA A 63 12.92 3.73 17.27
N ASP A 64 13.09 4.72 18.14
CA ASP A 64 12.11 5.80 18.33
C ASP A 64 12.48 6.97 17.42
N ILE A 65 11.56 7.34 16.52
CA ILE A 65 11.76 8.43 15.57
C ILE A 65 11.23 9.76 16.13
N LYS A 66 10.31 9.75 17.11
CA LYS A 66 9.64 10.97 17.60
C LYS A 66 10.62 12.01 18.13
N ASP A 67 11.62 11.54 18.87
CA ASP A 67 12.67 12.39 19.43
C ASP A 67 13.54 12.98 18.31
N GLY A 68 13.78 12.22 17.24
CA GLY A 68 14.49 12.70 16.04
C GLY A 68 13.66 13.64 15.17
N LEU A 69 12.32 13.55 15.18
CA LEU A 69 11.45 14.48 14.46
C LEU A 69 11.44 15.88 15.10
N THR A 70 11.62 15.95 16.42
CA THR A 70 11.43 17.18 17.21
C THR A 70 12.72 17.76 17.82
N GLY A 71 13.75 16.94 18.04
CA GLY A 71 15.02 17.35 18.63
C GLY A 71 16.11 17.69 17.62
N ASP A 72 17.26 18.19 18.09
CA ASP A 72 18.39 18.59 17.23
C ASP A 72 19.28 17.43 16.76
N GLY A 73 19.02 16.19 17.20
CA GLY A 73 19.83 15.02 16.86
C GLY A 73 19.54 14.46 15.47
N ASP A 74 20.59 14.22 14.66
CA ASP A 74 20.49 13.72 13.28
C ASP A 74 20.58 12.19 13.16
N THR A 75 20.49 11.46 14.27
CA THR A 75 20.71 10.01 14.28
C THR A 75 19.66 9.31 15.12
N VAL A 76 19.12 8.22 14.57
CA VAL A 76 18.18 7.31 15.22
C VAL A 76 18.84 5.94 15.31
N GLU A 77 18.79 5.31 16.47
CA GLU A 77 19.47 4.03 16.72
C GLU A 77 18.50 2.96 17.19
N PHE A 78 18.66 1.75 16.66
CA PHE A 78 17.98 0.59 17.19
C PHE A 78 18.56 0.17 18.53
N ARG A 79 17.72 0.18 19.57
CA ARG A 79 18.03 -0.37 20.87
C ARG A 79 17.43 -1.76 20.98
N LYS A 80 18.20 -2.71 21.51
CA LYS A 80 17.67 -4.01 21.89
C LYS A 80 16.74 -3.81 23.08
N ILE A 81 15.47 -4.19 22.93
CA ILE A 81 14.45 -4.00 23.97
C ILE A 81 14.03 -5.32 24.63
N ALA A 82 14.14 -6.45 23.92
CA ALA A 82 13.74 -7.75 24.45
C ALA A 82 14.52 -8.92 23.82
N GLU A 83 14.66 -10.01 24.59
CA GLU A 83 14.97 -11.35 24.09
C GLU A 83 13.77 -12.25 24.41
N LEU A 84 13.13 -12.76 23.37
CA LEU A 84 11.99 -13.66 23.49
C LEU A 84 12.53 -15.09 23.52
N PRO A 85 12.06 -15.95 24.44
CA PRO A 85 12.53 -17.34 24.54
C PRO A 85 11.97 -18.25 23.43
N PHE A 86 11.31 -17.69 22.43
CA PHE A 86 10.65 -18.38 21.32
C PHE A 86 10.84 -17.60 20.02
N HIS A 87 10.60 -18.27 18.89
CA HIS A 87 10.60 -17.64 17.58
C HIS A 87 9.28 -16.89 17.33
N ALA A 88 9.35 -15.56 17.22
CA ALA A 88 8.22 -14.73 16.79
C ALA A 88 8.07 -14.81 15.27
N THR A 89 7.22 -15.73 14.81
CA THR A 89 6.89 -15.92 13.38
C THR A 89 6.36 -14.65 12.73
N ARG A 90 5.60 -13.84 13.48
CA ARG A 90 5.22 -12.46 13.12
C ARG A 90 5.35 -11.55 14.33
N SER A 91 5.58 -10.28 14.07
CA SER A 91 5.62 -9.25 15.11
C SER A 91 5.20 -7.90 14.56
N ARG A 92 4.41 -7.14 15.32
CA ARG A 92 3.99 -5.79 14.93
C ARG A 92 3.88 -4.85 16.13
N LEU A 93 4.20 -3.58 15.92
CA LEU A 93 3.98 -2.51 16.90
C LEU A 93 2.49 -2.32 17.17
N LEU A 94 2.11 -2.19 18.45
CA LEU A 94 0.75 -1.83 18.83
C LEU A 94 0.51 -0.32 18.64
N SER A 95 -0.75 0.06 18.49
CA SER A 95 -1.13 1.48 18.42
C SER A 95 -0.78 2.21 19.74
N ASN A 96 -0.68 3.53 19.69
CA ASN A 96 -0.50 4.39 20.87
C ASN A 96 0.73 4.08 21.76
N ARG A 97 1.77 3.46 21.20
CA ARG A 97 3.00 3.06 21.93
C ARG A 97 2.77 2.09 23.10
N GLU A 98 1.74 1.26 23.02
CA GLU A 98 1.41 0.29 24.09
C GLU A 98 2.38 -0.90 24.16
N GLY A 99 3.28 -1.03 23.18
CA GLY A 99 4.25 -2.11 23.09
C GLY A 99 4.17 -2.79 21.73
N PHE A 100 4.25 -4.11 21.72
CA PHE A 100 4.21 -4.89 20.47
C PHE A 100 3.48 -6.21 20.66
N VAL A 101 2.95 -6.76 19.56
CA VAL A 101 2.33 -8.07 19.50
C VAL A 101 3.25 -9.05 18.78
N THR A 102 3.33 -10.28 19.27
CA THR A 102 4.04 -11.38 18.63
C THR A 102 3.12 -12.57 18.41
N VAL A 103 3.48 -13.36 17.40
CA VAL A 103 2.81 -14.59 17.03
C VAL A 103 3.84 -15.70 16.91
N GLU A 104 3.65 -16.78 17.66
CA GLU A 104 4.45 -18.01 17.62
C GLU A 104 3.61 -19.15 17.03
N LEU A 105 4.01 -19.68 15.88
CA LEU A 105 3.37 -20.86 15.28
C LEU A 105 4.13 -22.13 15.67
N ARG A 106 3.50 -22.98 16.48
CA ARG A 106 3.97 -24.33 16.82
C ARG A 106 3.33 -25.36 15.90
N GLN A 107 3.84 -25.44 14.67
CA GLN A 107 3.27 -26.30 13.61
C GLN A 107 3.06 -27.74 14.05
N SER A 108 4.04 -28.35 14.72
CA SER A 108 3.95 -29.76 15.20
C SER A 108 2.84 -29.99 16.23
N GLN A 109 2.32 -28.93 16.85
CA GLN A 109 1.25 -28.97 17.83
C GLN A 109 -0.08 -28.43 17.28
N GLY A 110 -0.11 -27.90 16.05
CA GLY A 110 -1.28 -27.23 15.48
C GLY A 110 -1.75 -26.03 16.32
N LYS A 111 -0.80 -25.30 16.94
CA LYS A 111 -1.09 -24.18 17.85
C LYS A 111 -0.45 -22.89 17.38
N LEU A 112 -1.20 -21.81 17.51
CA LEU A 112 -0.76 -20.44 17.38
C LEU A 112 -0.85 -19.76 18.73
N ILE A 113 0.23 -19.11 19.17
CA ILE A 113 0.27 -18.38 20.42
C ILE A 113 0.48 -16.91 20.12
N LEU A 114 -0.46 -16.08 20.56
CA LEU A 114 -0.42 -14.62 20.42
C LEU A 114 -0.09 -14.01 21.76
N ARG A 115 0.78 -13.00 21.75
CA ARG A 115 1.20 -12.30 22.97
C ARG A 115 1.30 -10.82 22.71
N THR A 116 0.73 -10.02 23.60
CA THR A 116 1.07 -8.60 23.70
C THR A 116 2.17 -8.43 24.73
N HIS A 117 3.17 -7.63 24.40
CA HIS A 117 4.32 -7.36 25.24
C HIS A 117 4.42 -5.88 25.56
N ASP A 118 4.91 -5.57 26.75
CA ASP A 118 5.47 -4.24 27.02
C ASP A 118 6.84 -4.07 26.34
N TRP A 119 7.46 -2.90 26.48
CA TRP A 119 8.76 -2.62 25.90
C TRP A 119 9.92 -3.43 26.49
N SER A 120 9.77 -4.06 27.66
CA SER A 120 10.77 -4.96 28.21
C SER A 120 10.70 -6.38 27.62
N GLY A 121 9.68 -6.64 26.80
CA GLY A 121 9.35 -7.99 26.32
C GLY A 121 8.53 -8.81 27.31
N SER A 122 8.13 -8.24 28.45
CA SER A 122 7.26 -8.91 29.41
C SER A 122 5.88 -9.09 28.81
N VAL A 123 5.31 -10.28 28.98
CA VAL A 123 3.99 -10.63 28.43
C VAL A 123 2.91 -9.96 29.27
N ASN A 124 2.14 -9.07 28.66
CA ASN A 124 0.96 -8.46 29.27
C ASN A 124 -0.25 -9.39 29.17
N ARG A 125 -0.44 -10.00 28.00
CA ARG A 125 -1.56 -10.90 27.70
C ARG A 125 -1.10 -11.98 26.74
N GLU A 126 -1.65 -13.18 26.89
CA GLU A 126 -1.36 -14.34 26.04
C GLU A 126 -2.64 -15.06 25.66
N LYS A 127 -2.74 -15.47 24.40
CA LYS A 127 -3.82 -16.30 23.92
C LYS A 127 -3.28 -17.42 23.04
N THR A 128 -3.71 -18.64 23.32
CA THR A 128 -3.41 -19.80 22.47
C THR A 128 -4.65 -20.22 21.70
N VAL A 129 -4.50 -20.39 20.39
CA VAL A 129 -5.57 -20.82 19.48
C VAL A 129 -5.08 -21.95 18.59
N ALA A 130 -5.98 -22.80 18.11
CA ALA A 130 -5.63 -23.81 17.11
C ALA A 130 -5.38 -23.14 15.75
N ALA A 131 -4.27 -23.47 15.10
CA ALA A 131 -3.95 -23.12 13.70
C ALA A 131 -2.80 -24.00 13.19
N GLU A 132 -2.81 -24.31 11.90
CA GLU A 132 -1.79 -25.13 11.24
C GLU A 132 -0.80 -24.29 10.44
N ALA A 133 -1.22 -23.11 9.98
CA ALA A 133 -0.39 -22.16 9.23
C ALA A 133 -0.88 -20.73 9.46
N VAL A 134 -0.01 -19.78 9.15
CA VAL A 134 -0.30 -18.34 9.12
C VAL A 134 0.26 -17.72 7.85
N ASP A 135 -0.51 -16.84 7.23
CA ASP A 135 -0.12 -16.11 6.02
C ASP A 135 -0.19 -14.60 6.25
N GLY A 136 0.51 -13.84 5.41
CA GLY A 136 0.51 -12.38 5.45
C GLY A 136 1.15 -11.80 6.70
N ASP A 137 0.75 -10.57 7.04
CA ASP A 137 1.19 -9.83 8.21
C ASP A 137 0.02 -9.56 9.18
N ILE A 138 0.35 -9.18 10.42
CA ILE A 138 -0.62 -8.81 11.46
C ILE A 138 -1.27 -7.48 11.07
N ALA A 139 -2.59 -7.38 11.13
CA ALA A 139 -3.30 -6.10 11.05
C ALA A 139 -3.75 -5.66 12.44
N ILE A 140 -3.71 -4.35 12.71
CA ILE A 140 -4.07 -3.76 14.00
C ILE A 140 -5.08 -2.64 13.79
N TYR A 141 -6.11 -2.62 14.63
CA TYR A 141 -7.08 -1.54 14.71
C TYR A 141 -7.55 -1.37 16.15
N GLY A 142 -7.15 -0.28 16.81
CA GLY A 142 -7.36 -0.13 18.26
C GLY A 142 -6.77 -1.34 19.01
N ALA A 143 -7.58 -1.98 19.85
CA ALA A 143 -7.24 -3.20 20.59
C ALA A 143 -7.37 -4.50 19.76
N SER A 144 -7.90 -4.43 18.53
CA SER A 144 -8.09 -5.62 17.69
C SER A 144 -6.82 -5.98 16.92
N VAL A 145 -6.42 -7.24 17.02
CA VAL A 145 -5.32 -7.86 16.28
C VAL A 145 -5.90 -8.92 15.34
N ALA A 146 -5.66 -8.79 14.04
CA ALA A 146 -6.14 -9.75 13.04
C ALA A 146 -4.98 -10.38 12.26
N LEU A 147 -5.14 -11.67 11.92
CA LEU A 147 -4.19 -12.42 11.11
C LEU A 147 -4.90 -13.53 10.33
N CYS A 148 -4.47 -13.77 9.09
CA CYS A 148 -4.92 -14.91 8.30
C CYS A 148 -4.32 -16.23 8.82
N VAL A 149 -5.17 -17.21 9.08
CA VAL A 149 -4.80 -18.51 9.62
C VAL A 149 -5.44 -19.65 8.83
N ARG A 150 -4.75 -20.80 8.79
CA ARG A 150 -5.33 -22.06 8.32
C ARG A 150 -5.75 -22.91 9.51
N THR A 151 -7.01 -23.35 9.52
CA THR A 151 -7.54 -24.26 10.55
C THR A 151 -8.15 -25.50 9.93
N GLY A 152 -7.83 -26.66 10.46
CA GLY A 152 -8.39 -27.95 10.05
C GLY A 152 -7.62 -28.66 8.94
N THR A 153 -7.89 -29.97 8.81
CA THR A 153 -7.22 -30.89 7.88
C THR A 153 -7.70 -30.76 6.43
N CYS A 154 -8.27 -29.62 6.04
CA CYS A 154 -8.49 -29.35 4.64
C CYS A 154 -7.11 -29.19 3.99
N ILE A 155 -6.57 -30.32 3.55
CA ILE A 155 -5.53 -30.40 2.54
C ILE A 155 -6.20 -29.94 1.25
N GLN A 156 -6.50 -28.65 1.13
CA GLN A 156 -6.44 -28.05 -0.19
C GLN A 156 -5.02 -28.33 -0.64
N LYS A 157 -4.89 -29.12 -1.72
CA LYS A 157 -3.60 -29.36 -2.36
C LYS A 157 -2.90 -27.99 -2.46
N SER A 158 -1.61 -27.94 -2.19
CA SER A 158 -0.82 -26.75 -2.50
C SER A 158 -1.04 -26.46 -3.98
N PHE A 159 -1.93 -25.52 -4.29
CA PHE A 159 -2.15 -25.09 -5.65
C PHE A 159 -0.86 -24.39 -6.03
N THR A 160 -0.23 -24.83 -7.12
CA THR A 160 1.14 -24.44 -7.48
C THR A 160 1.34 -22.93 -7.63
N ASN A 161 0.23 -22.18 -7.71
CA ASN A 161 0.19 -20.74 -7.98
C ASN A 161 -0.37 -19.91 -6.81
N CYS A 162 -0.78 -20.52 -5.69
CA CYS A 162 -1.36 -19.83 -4.55
C CYS A 162 -0.37 -19.74 -3.40
N LEU A 163 0.01 -18.51 -3.02
CA LEU A 163 1.01 -18.27 -1.97
C LEU A 163 0.47 -18.34 -0.54
N GLY A 164 -0.84 -18.29 -0.35
CA GLY A 164 -1.49 -18.44 0.96
C GLY A 164 -2.42 -19.64 0.97
N THR A 165 -2.56 -20.23 2.14
CA THR A 165 -3.44 -21.39 2.39
C THR A 165 -4.45 -21.12 3.51
N SER A 166 -4.43 -19.90 4.07
CA SER A 166 -5.33 -19.51 5.14
C SER A 166 -6.78 -19.51 4.67
N THR A 167 -7.64 -20.09 5.48
CA THR A 167 -9.08 -20.23 5.22
C THR A 167 -9.91 -19.35 6.14
N HIS A 168 -9.29 -18.77 7.16
CA HIS A 168 -9.95 -17.96 8.17
C HIS A 168 -9.13 -16.71 8.47
N VAL A 169 -9.82 -15.65 8.88
CA VAL A 169 -9.21 -14.57 9.65
C VAL A 169 -9.49 -14.81 11.12
N MET A 170 -8.42 -14.86 11.91
CA MET A 170 -8.52 -14.87 13.37
C MET A 170 -8.37 -13.44 13.87
N ILE A 171 -9.27 -13.04 14.76
CA ILE A 171 -9.33 -11.69 15.34
C ILE A 171 -9.30 -11.85 16.86
N TRP A 172 -8.30 -11.27 17.47
CA TRP A 172 -8.12 -11.22 18.91
C TRP A 172 -8.30 -9.79 19.40
N ASP A 173 -9.32 -9.58 20.22
CA ASP A 173 -9.48 -8.33 20.96
C ASP A 173 -8.61 -8.40 22.21
N THR A 174 -7.58 -7.56 22.27
CA THR A 174 -6.59 -7.63 23.35
C THR A 174 -7.15 -7.11 24.66
N GLU A 175 -8.23 -6.31 24.68
CA GLU A 175 -8.79 -5.76 25.92
C GLU A 175 -9.74 -6.75 26.61
N THR A 176 -10.64 -7.35 25.85
CA THR A 176 -11.65 -8.33 26.30
C THR A 176 -11.12 -9.76 26.31
N GLU A 177 -10.01 -10.02 25.61
CA GLU A 177 -9.44 -11.35 25.35
C GLU A 177 -10.31 -12.29 24.52
N ASP A 178 -11.36 -11.75 23.91
CA ASP A 178 -12.22 -12.48 22.99
C ASP A 178 -11.45 -12.81 21.71
N VAL A 179 -11.64 -14.04 21.25
CA VAL A 179 -11.13 -14.50 19.96
C VAL A 179 -12.29 -14.88 19.08
N ARG A 180 -12.32 -14.29 17.90
CA ARG A 180 -13.25 -14.63 16.84
C ARG A 180 -12.50 -15.22 15.67
N ARG A 181 -13.17 -16.09 14.94
CA ARG A 181 -12.70 -16.62 13.68
C ARG A 181 -13.79 -16.38 12.65
N VAL A 182 -13.39 -15.78 11.54
CA VAL A 182 -14.26 -15.52 10.41
C VAL A 182 -13.73 -16.34 9.26
N GLU A 183 -14.57 -17.21 8.71
CA GLU A 183 -14.23 -17.95 7.50
C GLU A 183 -14.07 -16.96 6.34
N ILE A 184 -13.00 -17.12 5.55
CA ILE A 184 -12.79 -16.32 4.35
C ILE A 184 -13.74 -16.89 3.28
N PRO A 185 -14.77 -16.13 2.85
CA PRO A 185 -15.71 -16.63 1.86
C PRO A 185 -14.97 -17.00 0.56
N GLN A 186 -15.29 -18.17 0.02
CA GLN A 186 -14.75 -18.65 -1.25
C GLN A 186 -15.70 -18.31 -2.38
N ASP A 187 -15.18 -18.13 -3.59
CA ASP A 187 -16.00 -18.03 -4.80
C ASP A 187 -16.49 -19.43 -5.19
N GLU A 188 -17.74 -19.55 -5.64
CA GLU A 188 -18.35 -20.84 -5.99
C GLU A 188 -17.67 -21.48 -7.20
N ARG A 189 -17.03 -20.68 -8.07
CA ARG A 189 -16.33 -21.14 -9.28
C ARG A 189 -14.97 -21.72 -8.94
N ALA A 190 -14.25 -21.10 -8.01
CA ALA A 190 -12.85 -21.41 -7.72
C ALA A 190 -12.37 -20.80 -6.39
N PRO A 191 -11.39 -21.43 -5.71
CA PRO A 191 -10.80 -20.87 -4.50
C PRO A 191 -10.18 -19.48 -4.73
N GLN A 192 -10.33 -18.58 -3.74
CA GLN A 192 -9.61 -17.31 -3.73
C GLN A 192 -8.20 -17.53 -3.16
N CYS A 193 -7.19 -17.19 -3.95
CA CYS A 193 -5.79 -17.19 -3.57
C CYS A 193 -5.35 -15.79 -3.13
N HIS A 194 -4.62 -15.70 -2.03
CA HIS A 194 -4.22 -14.41 -1.44
C HIS A 194 -2.91 -14.52 -0.66
N ARG A 195 -2.19 -13.41 -0.47
CA ARG A 195 -0.99 -13.37 0.39
C ARG A 195 -1.28 -13.35 1.88
N GLY A 196 -2.54 -13.15 2.28
CA GLY A 196 -2.94 -13.03 3.68
C GLY A 196 -2.73 -11.63 4.28
N ASN A 197 -2.28 -10.65 3.50
CA ASN A 197 -2.28 -9.25 3.92
C ASN A 197 -3.72 -8.74 3.99
N ILE A 198 -4.13 -8.34 5.18
CA ILE A 198 -5.44 -7.77 5.46
C ILE A 198 -5.30 -6.37 6.04
N GLN A 199 -6.33 -5.56 5.89
CA GLN A 199 -6.42 -4.24 6.52
C GLN A 199 -7.82 -4.07 7.10
N PHE A 200 -7.93 -3.44 8.27
CA PHE A 200 -9.21 -2.97 8.76
C PHE A 200 -9.68 -1.79 7.90
N ALA A 201 -10.78 -1.97 7.17
CA ALA A 201 -11.48 -0.88 6.51
C ALA A 201 -12.22 -0.04 7.56
N THR A 202 -12.80 -0.70 8.55
CA THR A 202 -13.40 -0.11 9.76
C THR A 202 -13.23 -1.06 10.94
N SER A 203 -13.74 -0.69 12.12
CA SER A 203 -13.87 -1.60 13.27
C SER A 203 -14.73 -2.85 12.99
N SER A 204 -15.51 -2.84 11.92
CA SER A 204 -16.51 -3.88 11.62
C SER A 204 -16.24 -4.63 10.31
N TYR A 205 -15.27 -4.18 9.51
CA TYR A 205 -14.96 -4.76 8.21
C TYR A 205 -13.45 -4.88 7.98
N LEU A 206 -13.04 -6.02 7.45
CA LEU A 206 -11.69 -6.28 6.95
C LEU A 206 -11.69 -6.27 5.42
N ALA A 207 -10.64 -5.73 4.83
CA ALA A 207 -10.34 -5.85 3.41
C ALA A 207 -9.32 -6.96 3.17
N LEU A 208 -9.56 -7.78 2.16
CA LEU A 208 -8.66 -8.83 1.68
C LEU A 208 -8.57 -8.78 0.15
N GLY A 209 -7.35 -8.67 -0.35
CA GLY A 209 -7.01 -8.73 -1.77
C GLY A 209 -6.55 -10.14 -2.15
N GLY A 210 -6.68 -10.49 -3.42
CA GLY A 210 -6.32 -11.82 -3.93
C GLY A 210 -6.64 -11.95 -5.42
N HIS A 211 -6.57 -13.19 -5.90
CA HIS A 211 -7.11 -13.59 -7.19
C HIS A 211 -7.83 -14.92 -7.11
N ILE A 212 -8.54 -15.28 -8.17
CA ILE A 212 -9.09 -16.62 -8.37
C ILE A 212 -8.01 -17.59 -8.88
N ASP A 213 -7.94 -18.79 -8.30
CA ASP A 213 -6.96 -19.82 -8.69
C ASP A 213 -7.00 -20.12 -10.20
N PRO A 214 -5.90 -19.88 -10.95
CA PRO A 214 -5.83 -20.11 -12.38
C PRO A 214 -5.98 -21.59 -12.80
N CYS A 215 -5.91 -22.53 -11.86
CA CYS A 215 -6.17 -23.95 -12.13
C CYS A 215 -7.66 -24.29 -12.30
N TYR A 216 -8.56 -23.42 -11.83
CA TYR A 216 -10.00 -23.67 -11.84
C TYR A 216 -10.76 -22.73 -12.77
N ASP A 217 -10.32 -21.48 -12.86
CA ASP A 217 -10.87 -20.46 -13.75
C ASP A 217 -9.73 -19.53 -14.22
N LYS A 218 -10.03 -18.44 -14.93
CA LYS A 218 -9.02 -17.42 -15.24
C LYS A 218 -8.61 -16.69 -13.96
N PRO A 219 -7.35 -16.21 -13.86
CA PRO A 219 -6.90 -15.45 -12.70
C PRO A 219 -7.55 -14.07 -12.68
N TYR A 220 -8.68 -13.92 -11.98
CA TYR A 220 -9.34 -12.64 -11.79
C TYR A 220 -8.82 -11.97 -10.52
N ALA A 221 -8.46 -10.69 -10.58
CA ALA A 221 -8.17 -9.91 -9.37
C ALA A 221 -9.44 -9.78 -8.54
N VAL A 222 -9.31 -9.97 -7.22
CA VAL A 222 -10.39 -10.00 -6.25
C VAL A 222 -10.10 -9.05 -5.10
N LEU A 223 -11.07 -8.19 -4.79
CA LEU A 223 -11.09 -7.40 -3.56
C LEU A 223 -12.34 -7.76 -2.77
N ARG A 224 -12.16 -8.16 -1.51
CA ARG A 224 -13.25 -8.58 -0.64
C ARG A 224 -13.29 -7.74 0.62
N SER A 225 -14.50 -7.36 1.02
CA SER A 225 -14.83 -6.89 2.36
C SER A 225 -15.41 -8.06 3.16
N ILE A 226 -14.91 -8.29 4.35
CA ILE A 226 -15.31 -9.35 5.27
C ILE A 226 -15.88 -8.70 6.51
N SER A 227 -17.17 -8.94 6.80
CA SER A 227 -17.81 -8.46 8.03
C SER A 227 -17.30 -9.25 9.24
N ILE A 228 -16.86 -8.55 10.28
CA ILE A 228 -16.33 -9.15 11.52
C ILE A 228 -17.24 -8.95 12.74
N VAL A 229 -18.33 -8.21 12.54
CA VAL A 229 -19.43 -8.08 13.48
C VAL A 229 -20.63 -8.81 12.88
N PRO A 230 -21.17 -9.86 13.52
CA PRO A 230 -22.30 -10.61 13.00
C PRO A 230 -23.48 -9.67 12.71
N SER A 231 -23.80 -9.49 11.44
CA SER A 231 -24.99 -8.78 10.98
C SER A 231 -25.52 -9.50 9.74
N GLU A 232 -26.79 -9.91 9.79
CA GLU A 232 -27.47 -10.55 8.66
C GLU A 232 -27.71 -9.55 7.49
N GLN A 233 -27.51 -8.25 7.72
CA GLN A 233 -27.84 -7.20 6.76
C GLN A 233 -26.71 -6.88 5.77
N ASN A 234 -25.46 -7.21 6.10
CA ASN A 234 -24.33 -6.98 5.19
C ASN A 234 -23.25 -8.06 5.40
N PRO A 235 -23.24 -9.12 4.56
CA PRO A 235 -22.29 -10.24 4.69
C PRO A 235 -20.85 -9.86 4.27
N GLY A 236 -20.59 -8.60 3.96
CA GLY A 236 -19.40 -8.18 3.25
C GLY A 236 -19.65 -8.09 1.74
N ARG A 237 -18.70 -7.49 1.03
CA ARG A 237 -18.81 -7.19 -0.41
C ARG A 237 -17.71 -7.90 -1.17
N TYR A 238 -17.98 -8.23 -2.42
CA TYR A 238 -17.06 -8.94 -3.29
C TYR A 238 -16.95 -8.21 -4.63
N PHE A 239 -15.71 -7.87 -4.99
CA PHE A 239 -15.36 -7.18 -6.21
C PHE A 239 -14.37 -8.05 -6.99
N HIS A 240 -14.59 -8.22 -8.28
CA HIS A 240 -13.69 -8.95 -9.17
C HIS A 240 -13.60 -8.28 -10.54
N HIS A 241 -12.46 -8.41 -11.20
CA HIS A 241 -12.26 -7.94 -12.58
C HIS A 241 -12.46 -9.10 -13.56
N HIS A 242 -13.40 -8.95 -14.51
CA HIS A 242 -13.61 -9.87 -15.63
C HIS A 242 -12.71 -9.59 -16.84
N GLU A 243 -12.43 -10.67 -17.57
CA GLU A 243 -11.44 -10.81 -18.65
C GLU A 243 -9.98 -10.69 -18.18
N ASN A 244 -9.16 -11.53 -18.83
CA ASN A 244 -7.72 -11.62 -18.64
C ASN A 244 -7.15 -12.34 -19.88
N PHE A 245 -6.16 -11.71 -20.51
CA PHE A 245 -5.28 -12.29 -21.52
C PHE A 245 -3.85 -11.77 -21.27
N GLU A 246 -3.20 -12.13 -20.16
CA GLU A 246 -1.75 -12.45 -20.15
C GLU A 246 -1.24 -12.91 -18.77
N TYR A 247 -0.23 -13.77 -18.79
CA TYR A 247 0.15 -14.69 -17.71
C TYR A 247 1.05 -14.07 -16.62
N GLY A 248 0.79 -14.42 -15.34
CA GLY A 248 1.78 -14.37 -14.25
C GLY A 248 1.23 -14.81 -12.88
N ASN A 249 2.01 -15.54 -12.08
CA ASN A 249 1.70 -15.98 -10.70
C ASN A 249 1.82 -14.86 -9.65
N ASN A 250 1.50 -13.64 -10.06
CA ASN A 250 2.01 -12.46 -9.40
C ASN A 250 0.97 -11.93 -8.40
N HIS A 251 1.47 -11.58 -7.22
CA HIS A 251 0.73 -11.63 -5.99
C HIS A 251 -0.15 -10.42 -5.68
N ASP A 252 -1.42 -10.70 -5.44
CA ASP A 252 -2.43 -9.73 -5.06
C ASP A 252 -2.48 -9.59 -3.54
N ALA A 253 -2.11 -8.40 -3.06
CA ALA A 253 -2.02 -8.09 -1.64
C ALA A 253 -2.63 -6.72 -1.36
N ILE A 254 -3.21 -6.58 -0.17
CA ILE A 254 -3.55 -5.26 0.36
C ILE A 254 -2.28 -4.60 0.89
N ALA A 255 -2.14 -3.29 0.61
CA ALA A 255 -1.06 -2.48 1.14
C ALA A 255 -1.06 -2.49 2.67
N ILE A 256 0.14 -2.53 3.26
CA ILE A 256 0.27 -2.46 4.72
C ILE A 256 0.21 -0.99 5.15
N THR A 257 -0.45 -0.73 6.28
CA THR A 257 -0.55 0.62 6.86
C THR A 257 0.66 0.95 7.71
N GLY A 258 1.15 2.19 7.62
CA GLY A 258 2.27 2.71 8.42
C GLY A 258 1.85 3.72 9.45
N SER A 259 0.55 3.82 9.71
CA SER A 259 -0.05 4.72 10.68
C SER A 259 -1.15 4.02 11.44
N SER A 260 -1.36 4.47 12.67
CA SER A 260 -2.50 4.08 13.51
C SER A 260 -3.75 4.89 13.20
N ALA A 261 -3.61 6.01 12.46
CA ALA A 261 -4.73 6.79 11.98
C ALA A 261 -5.58 5.99 10.99
N ARG A 262 -6.88 6.29 10.96
CA ARG A 262 -7.80 5.67 10.01
C ARG A 262 -7.43 6.09 8.59
N ASN A 263 -7.34 5.10 7.70
CA ASN A 263 -7.22 5.34 6.27
C ASN A 263 -8.63 5.47 5.67
N HIS A 264 -8.81 6.40 4.73
CA HIS A 264 -10.06 6.51 3.96
C HIS A 264 -10.00 5.69 2.67
N VAL A 265 -8.84 5.10 2.37
CA VAL A 265 -8.62 4.30 1.18
C VAL A 265 -8.04 2.93 1.51
N ILE A 266 -8.36 1.95 0.67
CA ILE A 266 -7.71 0.64 0.60
C ILE A 266 -6.97 0.55 -0.73
N VAL A 267 -5.76 -0.02 -0.70
CA VAL A 267 -4.94 -0.20 -1.90
C VAL A 267 -4.73 -1.68 -2.16
N HIS A 268 -5.21 -2.12 -3.31
CA HIS A 268 -5.04 -3.48 -3.83
C HIS A 268 -3.95 -3.46 -4.89
N HIS A 269 -2.84 -4.16 -4.66
CA HIS A 269 -1.71 -4.20 -5.57
C HIS A 269 -1.77 -5.41 -6.49
N HIS A 270 -1.62 -5.19 -7.79
CA HIS A 270 -1.69 -6.19 -8.84
C HIS A 270 -0.28 -6.40 -9.41
N GLN A 271 0.31 -7.57 -9.19
CA GLN A 271 1.71 -7.77 -9.57
C GLN A 271 1.89 -8.34 -10.99
N SER A 272 0.83 -8.58 -11.76
CA SER A 272 0.96 -8.95 -13.18
C SER A 272 1.41 -7.77 -14.05
N GLU A 273 1.19 -6.51 -13.63
CA GLU A 273 1.37 -5.33 -14.49
C GLU A 273 1.95 -4.08 -13.81
N SER A 274 2.55 -4.20 -12.61
CA SER A 274 2.96 -3.02 -11.81
C SER A 274 1.84 -1.99 -11.73
N ARG A 275 0.62 -2.42 -11.36
CA ARG A 275 -0.52 -1.53 -11.15
C ARG A 275 -1.10 -1.73 -9.76
N PHE A 276 -1.89 -0.77 -9.31
CA PHE A 276 -2.65 -0.87 -8.07
C PHE A 276 -4.00 -0.20 -8.24
N THR A 277 -5.00 -0.72 -7.55
CA THR A 277 -6.30 -0.07 -7.41
C THR A 277 -6.42 0.53 -6.03
N VAL A 278 -6.71 1.82 -5.98
CA VAL A 278 -7.10 2.53 -4.75
C VAL A 278 -8.61 2.60 -4.75
N ALA A 279 -9.24 2.18 -3.66
CA ALA A 279 -10.68 2.22 -3.47
C ALA A 279 -11.03 2.99 -2.19
N ASP A 280 -12.06 3.82 -2.24
CA ASP A 280 -12.64 4.44 -1.05
C ASP A 280 -13.19 3.36 -0.11
N VAL A 281 -12.90 3.49 1.19
CA VAL A 281 -13.38 2.57 2.23
C VAL A 281 -14.92 2.48 2.25
N GLY A 282 -15.62 3.54 1.86
CA GLY A 282 -17.07 3.58 1.71
C GLY A 282 -17.60 2.52 0.74
N LEU A 283 -16.84 2.16 -0.30
CA LEU A 283 -17.20 1.06 -1.20
C LEU A 283 -17.20 -0.27 -0.46
N LEU A 284 -16.24 -0.53 0.43
CA LEU A 284 -16.15 -1.82 1.12
C LEU A 284 -17.19 -1.98 2.23
N THR A 285 -17.73 -0.87 2.72
CA THR A 285 -18.65 -0.80 3.87
C THR A 285 -20.11 -0.60 3.48
N ASP A 286 -20.38 -0.44 2.18
CA ASP A 286 -21.70 -0.10 1.62
C ASP A 286 -22.20 1.32 1.96
N GLU A 287 -21.34 2.17 2.53
CA GLU A 287 -21.61 3.61 2.68
C GLU A 287 -21.69 4.30 1.31
N ILE A 288 -20.92 3.81 0.34
CA ILE A 288 -21.04 4.17 -1.08
C ILE A 288 -21.80 3.04 -1.78
N PRO A 289 -23.03 3.30 -2.27
CA PRO A 289 -23.75 2.32 -3.06
C PRO A 289 -22.93 1.99 -4.31
N SER A 290 -22.67 0.72 -4.54
CA SER A 290 -22.32 0.27 -5.88
C SER A 290 -23.44 -0.64 -6.35
N VAL A 291 -24.03 -0.28 -7.49
CA VAL A 291 -25.05 -1.07 -8.16
C VAL A 291 -24.30 -1.92 -9.18
N SER A 292 -24.63 -3.20 -9.27
CA SER A 292 -24.13 -4.04 -10.35
C SER A 292 -24.66 -3.48 -11.67
N GLU A 293 -23.87 -2.69 -12.40
CA GLU A 293 -24.30 -2.24 -13.73
C GLU A 293 -24.25 -3.45 -14.69
N PRO A 294 -25.23 -3.59 -15.60
CA PRO A 294 -25.25 -4.70 -16.54
C PRO A 294 -23.94 -4.76 -17.33
N THR A 295 -23.29 -5.92 -17.27
CA THR A 295 -22.08 -6.21 -18.06
C THR A 295 -22.36 -5.90 -19.53
N PRO A 296 -21.51 -5.14 -20.25
CA PRO A 296 -21.71 -4.87 -21.67
C PRO A 296 -21.90 -6.18 -22.44
N ARG A 297 -22.86 -6.21 -23.39
CA ARG A 297 -23.37 -7.41 -24.08
C ARG A 297 -22.35 -8.36 -24.75
N TYR A 298 -21.07 -8.02 -24.75
CA TYR A 298 -19.99 -8.88 -25.25
C TYR A 298 -19.36 -9.75 -24.15
N PHE A 299 -19.64 -9.44 -22.88
CA PHE A 299 -19.23 -10.15 -21.66
C PHE A 299 -20.40 -10.92 -21.03
N THR A 300 -21.45 -11.22 -21.80
CA THR A 300 -22.53 -12.07 -21.31
C THR A 300 -22.03 -13.50 -21.19
N ASP A 301 -21.49 -13.83 -20.02
CA ASP A 301 -21.67 -15.17 -19.48
C ASP A 301 -23.18 -15.33 -19.18
N PRO A 302 -23.89 -16.24 -19.87
CA PRO A 302 -25.33 -16.43 -19.68
C PRO A 302 -25.73 -16.85 -18.26
N ASP A 303 -24.77 -17.29 -17.42
CA ASP A 303 -25.05 -17.82 -16.09
C ASP A 303 -24.89 -16.80 -14.93
N TYR A 304 -24.44 -15.56 -15.17
CA TYR A 304 -24.10 -14.62 -14.07
C TYR A 304 -24.78 -13.24 -14.14
N HIS A 305 -25.81 -13.09 -13.32
CA HIS A 305 -26.28 -11.80 -12.82
C HIS A 305 -25.90 -11.66 -11.34
N LYS A 306 -25.15 -10.60 -10.95
CA LYS A 306 -25.27 -9.80 -9.69
C LYS A 306 -23.97 -9.17 -9.13
N ASP A 307 -22.81 -9.27 -9.75
CA ASP A 307 -21.59 -8.82 -9.07
C ASP A 307 -21.16 -7.37 -9.37
N LEU A 308 -20.49 -6.77 -8.37
CA LEU A 308 -19.97 -5.40 -8.37
C LEU A 308 -18.67 -5.29 -9.18
N PHE A 309 -18.71 -5.78 -10.42
CA PHE A 309 -17.61 -5.81 -11.39
C PHE A 309 -16.86 -4.47 -11.52
N HIS A 310 -17.53 -3.37 -11.20
CA HIS A 310 -17.07 -2.05 -11.56
C HIS A 310 -15.95 -1.49 -10.69
N VAL A 311 -15.61 -1.96 -9.47
CA VAL A 311 -14.64 -1.20 -8.63
C VAL A 311 -13.25 -1.02 -9.26
N PHE A 312 -12.78 -2.00 -10.04
CA PHE A 312 -11.49 -1.89 -10.75
C PHE A 312 -11.53 -0.95 -11.97
N SER A 313 -12.74 -0.58 -12.39
CA SER A 313 -13.05 0.33 -13.48
C SER A 313 -13.92 1.52 -13.03
N ASP A 314 -14.19 1.65 -11.72
CA ASP A 314 -15.15 2.58 -11.11
C ASP A 314 -14.40 3.88 -10.97
N LYS A 315 -14.97 4.88 -11.63
CA LYS A 315 -14.29 6.15 -11.87
C LYS A 315 -14.58 7.15 -10.75
N THR A 316 -15.59 6.87 -9.92
CA THR A 316 -16.11 7.78 -8.91
C THR A 316 -15.44 7.56 -7.55
N SER A 317 -15.26 6.29 -7.20
CA SER A 317 -14.91 5.88 -5.83
C SER A 317 -13.69 4.96 -5.77
N ALA A 318 -13.08 4.67 -6.93
CA ALA A 318 -11.82 3.95 -7.04
C ALA A 318 -10.97 4.51 -8.20
N ARG A 319 -9.70 4.09 -8.27
CA ARG A 319 -8.82 4.28 -9.43
C ARG A 319 -7.79 3.17 -9.51
N THR A 320 -7.62 2.63 -10.71
CA THR A 320 -6.47 1.79 -11.06
C THR A 320 -5.39 2.66 -11.68
N LEU A 321 -4.15 2.53 -11.21
CA LEU A 321 -3.03 3.39 -11.55
C LEU A 321 -1.75 2.57 -11.71
N ASN A 322 -0.80 3.13 -12.45
CA ASN A 322 0.49 2.50 -12.69
C ASN A 322 1.50 2.79 -11.59
N GLY A 323 2.23 1.74 -11.24
CA GLY A 323 3.28 1.66 -10.24
C GLY A 323 3.17 0.43 -9.34
N ALA A 324 4.27 0.09 -8.69
CA ALA A 324 4.37 -1.01 -7.74
C ALA A 324 4.47 -0.48 -6.32
N ILE A 325 3.91 -1.21 -5.36
CA ILE A 325 4.11 -0.95 -3.93
C ILE A 325 4.91 -2.07 -3.28
N PHE A 326 5.58 -1.76 -2.16
CA PHE A 326 6.21 -2.78 -1.33
C PHE A 326 5.13 -3.48 -0.49
N ASP A 327 4.81 -4.72 -0.81
CA ASP A 327 3.73 -5.49 -0.16
C ASP A 327 4.13 -6.12 1.20
N ARG A 328 5.38 -5.94 1.62
CA ARG A 328 5.92 -6.40 2.92
C ARG A 328 6.24 -5.28 3.90
N LEU A 329 6.04 -4.04 3.48
CA LEU A 329 6.27 -2.87 4.29
C LEU A 329 5.10 -1.92 4.18
N PRO A 330 4.92 -1.03 5.16
CA PRO A 330 3.95 0.02 5.03
C PRO A 330 4.10 0.84 3.76
N ALA A 331 3.08 0.85 2.91
CA ALA A 331 3.05 1.65 1.70
C ALA A 331 1.96 2.73 1.76
N VAL A 332 0.98 2.60 2.66
CA VAL A 332 -0.12 3.54 2.85
C VAL A 332 -0.10 4.16 4.25
N ALA A 333 -0.31 5.46 4.33
CA ALA A 333 -0.48 6.18 5.60
C ALA A 333 -1.50 7.31 5.44
N GLY A 334 -2.65 7.19 6.13
CA GLY A 334 -3.80 8.05 5.90
C GLY A 334 -4.33 7.89 4.48
N ASN A 335 -4.28 8.97 3.69
CA ASN A 335 -4.70 8.98 2.29
C ASN A 335 -3.51 8.99 1.33
N ARG A 336 -2.29 8.80 1.84
CA ARG A 336 -1.07 8.83 1.04
C ARG A 336 -0.57 7.44 0.75
N LEU A 337 -0.06 7.27 -0.46
CA LEU A 337 0.49 6.02 -0.96
C LEU A 337 1.88 6.27 -1.55
N LEU A 338 2.86 5.48 -1.11
CA LEU A 338 4.20 5.48 -1.69
C LEU A 338 4.28 4.42 -2.78
N VAL A 339 4.60 4.87 -3.98
CA VAL A 339 4.60 4.05 -5.20
C VAL A 339 5.95 4.13 -5.87
N ARG A 340 6.46 2.99 -6.32
CA ARG A 340 7.65 2.90 -7.17
C ARG A 340 7.22 2.64 -8.60
N GLN A 341 7.62 3.51 -9.52
CA GLN A 341 7.37 3.31 -10.95
C GLN A 341 8.69 3.07 -11.68
N HIS A 342 8.70 2.09 -12.57
CA HIS A 342 9.76 1.90 -13.54
C HIS A 342 9.47 2.79 -14.74
N VAL A 343 10.43 3.60 -15.16
CA VAL A 343 10.34 4.42 -16.36
C VAL A 343 11.37 3.93 -17.34
N GLU A 344 10.91 3.50 -18.52
CA GLU A 344 11.78 3.12 -19.63
C GLU A 344 12.22 4.36 -20.40
N GLU A 345 13.53 4.55 -20.48
CA GLU A 345 14.26 5.60 -21.16
C GLU A 345 14.76 5.02 -22.50
N TYR A 346 13.83 4.78 -23.42
CA TYR A 346 14.20 4.66 -24.83
C TYR A 346 14.53 6.07 -25.33
N ASP A 347 15.83 6.40 -25.29
CA ASP A 347 16.47 7.58 -25.86
C ASP A 347 16.35 8.94 -25.12
N HIS A 348 17.50 9.33 -24.56
CA HIS A 348 18.11 10.68 -24.62
C HIS A 348 17.99 11.71 -23.48
N ASP A 349 17.35 11.46 -22.35
CA ASP A 349 17.20 12.53 -21.33
C ASP A 349 17.67 12.21 -19.91
N ALA A 350 18.85 11.56 -19.82
CA ALA A 350 19.59 11.34 -18.58
C ALA A 350 19.88 12.64 -17.76
N GLY A 351 19.66 13.82 -18.34
CA GLY A 351 19.81 15.12 -17.67
C GLY A 351 18.51 15.70 -17.08
N SER A 352 17.34 15.15 -17.42
CA SER A 352 16.04 15.71 -17.06
C SER A 352 15.43 15.10 -15.80
N TYR A 353 15.86 13.90 -15.40
CA TYR A 353 15.42 13.24 -14.19
C TYR A 353 16.58 13.13 -13.19
N HIS A 354 16.48 13.82 -12.04
CA HIS A 354 17.31 13.56 -10.87
C HIS A 354 16.81 12.33 -10.08
N GLY A 355 16.29 11.33 -10.78
CA GLY A 355 15.77 10.08 -10.22
C GLY A 355 16.87 9.05 -9.96
N PHE A 356 16.60 8.13 -9.03
CA PHE A 356 17.53 7.09 -8.59
C PHE A 356 17.97 6.20 -9.74
N LYS A 357 19.28 6.11 -9.93
CA LYS A 357 19.89 5.35 -11.01
C LYS A 357 20.26 3.97 -10.51
N ALA A 358 19.30 3.04 -10.51
CA ALA A 358 19.51 1.68 -10.03
C ALA A 358 20.79 1.06 -10.60
N SER A 359 21.79 0.79 -9.77
CA SER A 359 23.08 0.20 -10.19
C SER A 359 22.98 -1.17 -10.92
N HIS A 360 21.79 -1.74 -11.06
CA HIS A 360 21.52 -3.03 -11.73
C HIS A 360 20.65 -2.90 -12.99
N SER A 361 20.17 -1.69 -13.35
CA SER A 361 19.35 -1.50 -14.55
C SER A 361 20.23 -1.50 -15.80
N SER A 362 20.33 -2.65 -16.45
CA SER A 362 20.77 -2.75 -17.84
C SER A 362 19.87 -1.89 -18.73
N PHE A 363 20.49 -1.04 -19.57
CA PHE A 363 19.88 -0.26 -20.65
C PHE A 363 18.66 0.60 -20.26
N GLY A 364 18.89 1.88 -19.93
CA GLY A 364 17.86 2.93 -20.04
C GLY A 364 16.59 2.68 -19.24
N THR A 365 16.62 2.13 -18.03
CA THR A 365 15.44 2.04 -17.15
C THR A 365 15.76 2.65 -15.80
N PHE A 366 14.94 3.58 -15.30
CA PHE A 366 15.13 4.23 -14.00
C PHE A 366 13.91 4.05 -13.09
N GLN A 367 14.15 4.06 -11.78
CA GLN A 367 13.09 3.94 -10.78
C GLN A 367 12.77 5.32 -10.22
N VAL A 368 11.50 5.69 -10.26
CA VAL A 368 10.99 6.92 -9.66
C VAL A 368 10.09 6.56 -8.50
N LEU A 369 10.25 7.29 -7.39
CA LEU A 369 9.34 7.23 -6.26
C LEU A 369 8.30 8.34 -6.42
N TYR A 370 7.03 7.95 -6.32
CA TYR A 370 5.90 8.86 -6.31
C TYR A 370 5.14 8.75 -5.00
N LEU A 371 4.71 9.90 -4.50
CA LEU A 371 3.73 10.00 -3.46
C LEU A 371 2.39 10.36 -4.09
N TYR A 372 1.43 9.46 -3.98
CA TYR A 372 0.04 9.75 -4.31
C TYR A 372 -0.68 10.22 -3.04
N ASP A 373 -1.52 11.25 -3.15
CA ASP A 373 -2.40 11.70 -2.06
C ASP A 373 -3.84 11.74 -2.57
N PHE A 374 -4.71 10.97 -1.91
CA PHE A 374 -6.12 10.79 -2.25
C PHE A 374 -7.06 11.54 -1.30
N ASP A 375 -6.56 12.50 -0.52
CA ASP A 375 -7.38 13.41 0.27
C ASP A 375 -8.27 14.26 -0.65
N GLN A 376 -9.55 13.87 -0.76
CA GLN A 376 -10.49 14.47 -1.71
C GLN A 376 -10.76 15.96 -1.43
N ASP A 377 -10.82 16.36 -0.16
CA ASP A 377 -11.02 17.77 0.20
C ASP A 377 -9.83 18.62 -0.23
N ARG A 378 -8.61 18.09 -0.02
CA ARG A 378 -7.39 18.76 -0.48
C ARG A 378 -7.29 18.82 -2.00
N CYS A 379 -7.63 17.74 -2.69
CA CYS A 379 -7.58 17.69 -4.15
C CYS A 379 -8.58 18.68 -4.77
N ARG A 380 -9.81 18.76 -4.22
CA ARG A 380 -10.83 19.74 -4.64
C ARG A 380 -10.36 21.18 -4.39
N ALA A 381 -9.74 21.44 -3.24
CA ALA A 381 -9.20 22.76 -2.94
C ALA A 381 -8.10 23.16 -3.93
N LEU A 382 -7.26 22.21 -4.37
CA LEU A 382 -6.22 22.47 -5.37
C LEU A 382 -6.81 22.73 -6.76
N SER A 383 -7.79 21.93 -7.20
CA SER A 383 -8.40 22.10 -8.54
C SER A 383 -9.13 23.44 -8.69
N GLN A 384 -9.68 23.97 -7.60
CA GLN A 384 -10.40 25.26 -7.59
C GLN A 384 -9.50 26.51 -7.59
N LEU A 385 -8.17 26.36 -7.55
CA LEU A 385 -7.24 27.49 -7.58
C LEU A 385 -7.33 28.26 -8.90
N SER A 386 -7.40 29.60 -8.81
CA SER A 386 -7.34 30.50 -9.95
C SER A 386 -5.95 30.53 -10.61
N PRO A 387 -5.81 30.99 -11.86
CA PRO A 387 -4.50 31.02 -12.54
C PRO A 387 -3.39 31.76 -11.76
N PRO A 388 -3.63 32.92 -11.12
CA PRO A 388 -2.62 33.56 -10.27
C PRO A 388 -2.23 32.72 -9.05
N GLU A 389 -3.19 32.01 -8.44
CA GLU A 389 -2.93 31.15 -7.28
C GLU A 389 -2.14 29.90 -7.67
N ARG A 390 -2.42 29.31 -8.85
CA ARG A 390 -1.64 28.20 -9.42
C ARG A 390 -0.19 28.62 -9.67
N GLN A 391 0.03 29.80 -10.25
CA GLN A 391 1.39 30.34 -10.45
C GLN A 391 2.12 30.59 -9.11
N ALA A 392 1.43 31.16 -8.12
CA ALA A 392 1.99 31.35 -6.79
C ALA A 392 2.32 30.03 -6.10
N LEU A 393 1.50 29.00 -6.29
CA LEU A 393 1.76 27.65 -5.79
C LEU A 393 2.98 27.02 -6.48
N GLU A 394 3.07 27.09 -7.80
CA GLU A 394 4.21 26.58 -8.56
C GLU A 394 5.53 27.26 -8.13
N ALA A 395 5.52 28.58 -7.95
CA ALA A 395 6.69 29.33 -7.48
C ALA A 395 7.15 28.85 -6.09
N ARG A 396 6.20 28.64 -5.16
CA ARG A 396 6.50 28.11 -3.81
C ARG A 396 7.03 26.68 -3.86
N LEU A 397 6.49 25.83 -4.74
CA LEU A 397 6.98 24.46 -4.93
C LEU A 397 8.44 24.46 -5.42
N LYS A 398 8.76 25.29 -6.43
CA LYS A 398 10.13 25.45 -6.96
C LYS A 398 11.10 26.02 -5.92
N GLU A 399 10.64 26.94 -5.07
CA GLU A 399 11.45 27.51 -3.99
C GLU A 399 11.84 26.42 -2.97
N LEU A 400 10.91 25.53 -2.62
CA LEU A 400 11.17 24.41 -1.69
C LEU A 400 12.00 23.30 -2.35
N ASN A 401 11.67 22.95 -3.58
CA ASN A 401 12.32 21.92 -4.36
C ASN A 401 12.41 22.36 -5.83
N PRO A 402 13.60 22.77 -6.32
CA PRO A 402 13.79 23.12 -7.73
C PRO A 402 13.39 22.01 -8.70
N ASP A 403 13.46 20.75 -8.25
CA ASP A 403 13.13 19.55 -9.01
C ASP A 403 11.70 19.04 -8.73
N ALA A 404 10.86 19.84 -8.06
CA ALA A 404 9.47 19.48 -7.79
C ALA A 404 8.76 19.13 -9.08
N ARG A 405 8.04 17.99 -9.07
CA ARG A 405 7.11 17.60 -10.13
C ARG A 405 5.83 17.12 -9.48
N VAL A 406 4.79 17.91 -9.63
CA VAL A 406 3.48 17.67 -9.01
C VAL A 406 2.42 17.69 -10.09
N THR A 407 1.63 16.64 -10.18
CA THR A 407 0.43 16.60 -11.00
C THR A 407 -0.79 16.56 -10.09
N VAL A 408 -1.74 17.46 -10.29
CA VAL A 408 -3.07 17.41 -9.68
C VAL A 408 -4.02 16.83 -10.73
N THR A 409 -4.50 15.62 -10.50
CA THR A 409 -5.30 14.89 -11.48
C THR A 409 -6.76 14.87 -11.08
N SER A 410 -7.60 15.40 -11.96
CA SER A 410 -9.06 15.31 -11.91
C SER A 410 -9.67 14.71 -13.19
N ARG A 411 -8.89 14.63 -14.28
CA ARG A 411 -9.28 14.04 -15.58
C ARG A 411 -9.72 12.57 -15.47
N MET A 412 -10.55 12.11 -16.41
CA MET A 412 -10.77 10.69 -16.70
C MET A 412 -9.67 10.21 -17.62
N PHE A 413 -9.00 9.14 -17.24
CA PHE A 413 -8.36 8.25 -18.18
C PHE A 413 -8.68 6.82 -17.75
N TYR A 414 -8.78 5.91 -18.72
CA TYR A 414 -9.09 4.52 -18.43
C TYR A 414 -7.78 3.75 -18.34
N ALA A 415 -7.23 3.72 -17.13
CA ALA A 415 -6.31 2.66 -16.77
C ALA A 415 -7.16 1.52 -16.19
N SER A 416 -7.28 0.42 -16.91
CA SER A 416 -7.78 -0.83 -16.30
C SER A 416 -6.62 -1.57 -15.64
N ILE A 417 -6.85 -2.79 -15.20
CA ILE A 417 -5.73 -3.67 -14.84
C ILE A 417 -4.95 -4.09 -16.09
N GLU A 418 -5.54 -4.01 -17.28
CA GLU A 418 -5.06 -4.61 -18.55
C GLU A 418 -4.53 -3.57 -19.57
N ASP A 419 -5.13 -2.38 -19.69
CA ASP A 419 -4.80 -1.39 -20.74
C ASP A 419 -4.60 0.01 -20.15
N GLU A 420 -3.63 0.78 -20.65
CA GLU A 420 -3.63 2.26 -20.55
C GLU A 420 -4.46 2.81 -21.72
N ASP A 421 -5.76 2.55 -21.73
CA ASP A 421 -6.62 3.16 -22.73
C ASP A 421 -7.02 4.55 -22.23
N ASP A 422 -6.30 5.58 -22.66
CA ASP A 422 -6.56 6.98 -22.28
C ASP A 422 -7.92 7.53 -22.80
N MET A 423 -8.83 6.66 -23.26
CA MET A 423 -10.10 7.00 -23.89
C MET A 423 -11.29 6.29 -23.25
N GLU A 424 -12.38 7.04 -23.01
CA GLU A 424 -13.70 6.42 -22.92
C GLU A 424 -13.98 5.64 -24.22
N ARG A 425 -14.61 4.46 -24.15
CA ARG A 425 -14.85 3.61 -25.34
C ARG A 425 -15.73 4.28 -26.41
N ASP A 426 -16.45 5.36 -26.05
CA ASP A 426 -17.13 6.31 -26.95
C ASP A 426 -16.86 7.76 -26.50
N PRO A 427 -15.63 8.29 -26.70
CA PRO A 427 -15.28 9.59 -26.17
C PRO A 427 -15.98 10.66 -27.02
N SER A 428 -16.65 11.60 -26.34
CA SER A 428 -17.19 12.79 -26.99
C SER A 428 -16.13 13.50 -27.84
N PRO A 429 -16.49 14.25 -28.90
CA PRO A 429 -15.52 15.00 -29.70
C PRO A 429 -14.58 15.88 -28.87
N GLU A 430 -15.09 16.45 -27.77
CA GLU A 430 -14.32 17.26 -26.82
C GLU A 430 -13.22 16.43 -26.14
N TRP A 431 -13.56 15.21 -25.67
CA TRP A 431 -12.61 14.27 -25.08
C TRP A 431 -11.56 13.81 -26.09
N LYS A 432 -11.94 13.51 -27.34
CA LYS A 432 -10.99 13.13 -28.41
C LYS A 432 -10.00 14.24 -28.72
N ALA A 433 -10.47 15.49 -28.79
CA ALA A 433 -9.62 16.64 -29.02
C ALA A 433 -8.65 16.87 -27.85
N HIS A 434 -9.14 16.73 -26.62
CA HIS A 434 -8.35 16.91 -25.41
C HIS A 434 -7.27 15.83 -25.24
N VAL A 435 -7.59 14.55 -25.45
CA VAL A 435 -6.59 13.46 -25.43
C VAL A 435 -5.50 13.68 -26.50
N ARG A 436 -5.88 14.17 -27.68
CA ARG A 436 -4.91 14.54 -28.72
C ARG A 436 -3.99 15.67 -28.27
N GLU A 437 -4.52 16.72 -27.65
CA GLU A 437 -3.72 17.83 -27.11
C GLU A 437 -2.69 17.33 -26.08
N LEU A 438 -3.11 16.46 -25.17
CA LEU A 438 -2.20 15.84 -24.18
C LEU A 438 -1.12 14.99 -24.84
N TRP A 439 -1.49 14.16 -25.82
CA TRP A 439 -0.54 13.37 -26.59
C TRP A 439 0.46 14.25 -27.35
N GLU A 440 0.02 15.34 -27.98
CA GLU A 440 0.90 16.29 -28.67
C GLU A 440 1.88 16.97 -27.71
N VAL A 441 1.44 17.34 -26.51
CA VAL A 441 2.31 17.88 -25.45
C VAL A 441 3.33 16.84 -25.00
N GLU A 442 2.93 15.58 -24.79
CA GLU A 442 3.84 14.52 -24.39
C GLU A 442 4.87 14.21 -25.49
N GLN A 443 4.44 14.18 -26.76
CA GLN A 443 5.32 14.07 -27.90
C GLN A 443 6.31 15.25 -28.00
N ALA A 444 5.87 16.47 -27.71
CA ALA A 444 6.75 17.64 -27.65
C ALA A 444 7.76 17.53 -26.50
N ARG A 445 7.38 16.96 -25.35
CA ARG A 445 8.31 16.67 -24.24
C ARG A 445 9.35 15.63 -24.63
N GLN A 446 8.93 14.54 -25.27
CA GLN A 446 9.83 13.49 -25.78
C GLN A 446 10.84 14.04 -26.80
N ARG A 447 10.45 15.03 -27.60
CA ARG A 447 11.35 15.74 -28.54
C ARG A 447 12.20 16.85 -27.89
N GLY A 448 12.02 17.13 -26.60
CA GLY A 448 12.70 18.22 -25.89
C GLY A 448 12.20 19.63 -26.25
N GLU A 449 11.07 19.74 -26.97
CA GLU A 449 10.44 21.01 -27.37
C GLU A 449 9.66 21.66 -26.23
N ALA A 450 9.17 20.83 -25.29
CA ALA A 450 8.42 21.26 -24.11
C ALA A 450 9.07 20.73 -22.82
N LYS A 451 8.99 21.51 -21.74
CA LYS A 451 9.49 21.12 -20.41
C LYS A 451 8.36 20.57 -19.54
N PHE A 452 8.71 19.66 -18.63
CA PHE A 452 7.82 19.29 -17.52
C PHE A 452 7.70 20.49 -16.56
N PRO A 453 6.48 21.01 -16.31
CA PRO A 453 6.29 22.05 -15.31
C PRO A 453 6.48 21.48 -13.90
N ALA A 454 6.71 22.35 -12.91
CA ALA A 454 6.80 21.88 -11.52
C ALA A 454 5.41 21.53 -10.95
N LEU A 455 4.37 22.17 -11.48
CA LEU A 455 2.98 21.94 -11.15
C LEU A 455 2.16 21.82 -12.44
N GLU A 456 1.51 20.68 -12.60
CA GLU A 456 0.62 20.36 -13.71
C GLU A 456 -0.78 20.08 -13.18
N PHE A 457 -1.79 20.58 -13.88
CA PHE A 457 -3.19 20.25 -13.62
C PHE A 457 -3.68 19.39 -14.77
N ASP A 458 -3.89 18.10 -14.49
CA ASP A 458 -4.45 17.15 -15.43
C ASP A 458 -5.97 17.12 -15.25
N GLU A 459 -6.63 18.04 -15.95
CA GLU A 459 -8.05 18.39 -15.81
C GLU A 459 -8.89 17.84 -16.97
N PRO A 460 -10.20 17.61 -16.76
CA PRO A 460 -11.10 17.26 -17.86
C PRO A 460 -11.24 18.40 -18.88
N PRO A 461 -11.79 18.14 -20.09
CA PRO A 461 -12.17 19.18 -21.03
C PRO A 461 -13.10 20.21 -20.38
N LYS A 462 -12.98 21.49 -20.78
CA LYS A 462 -13.80 22.58 -20.24
C LYS A 462 -15.29 22.25 -20.24
N GLY A 463 -15.96 22.48 -19.11
CA GLY A 463 -17.40 22.22 -18.96
C GLY A 463 -17.74 20.76 -18.68
N ARG A 464 -16.75 19.92 -18.36
CA ARG A 464 -16.91 18.54 -17.86
C ARG A 464 -16.43 18.40 -16.41
N ASP A 465 -16.44 19.50 -15.67
CA ASP A 465 -15.90 19.58 -14.30
C ASP A 465 -16.77 18.82 -13.26
N ASP A 466 -18.04 18.57 -13.57
CA ASP A 466 -19.03 17.95 -12.68
C ASP A 466 -19.06 16.41 -12.71
N ASP A 467 -18.22 15.77 -13.53
CA ASP A 467 -18.08 14.31 -13.48
C ASP A 467 -17.35 13.93 -12.18
N ALA A 468 -18.10 13.73 -11.09
CA ALA A 468 -17.57 13.45 -9.75
C ALA A 468 -16.66 12.21 -9.75
N ARG A 469 -15.36 12.40 -9.53
CA ARG A 469 -14.36 11.33 -9.54
C ARG A 469 -13.37 11.45 -8.39
N MET A 470 -12.81 10.31 -8.00
CA MET A 470 -11.73 10.26 -7.01
C MET A 470 -10.54 11.03 -7.58
N MET A 471 -10.19 12.17 -6.99
CA MET A 471 -9.06 12.99 -7.41
C MET A 471 -7.79 12.53 -6.68
N PHE A 472 -6.63 12.87 -7.23
CA PHE A 472 -5.38 12.65 -6.52
C PHE A 472 -4.31 13.67 -6.92
N THR A 473 -3.35 13.88 -6.03
CA THR A 473 -2.07 14.50 -6.40
C THR A 473 -1.01 13.44 -6.55
N ARG A 474 -0.16 13.54 -7.56
CA ARG A 474 1.04 12.71 -7.74
C ARG A 474 2.27 13.60 -7.66
N SER A 475 3.08 13.40 -6.64
CA SER A 475 4.32 14.15 -6.41
C SER A 475 5.53 13.25 -6.57
N MET A 476 6.50 13.64 -7.40
CA MET A 476 7.79 12.96 -7.48
C MET A 476 8.57 13.19 -6.18
N VAL A 477 9.05 12.10 -5.57
CA VAL A 477 9.80 12.16 -4.30
C VAL A 477 11.30 12.25 -4.57
N CYS A 478 11.93 13.31 -4.07
CA CYS A 478 13.35 13.58 -4.22
C CYS A 478 14.08 13.33 -2.88
N LEU A 479 14.56 12.11 -2.66
CA LEU A 479 15.29 11.76 -1.44
C LEU A 479 16.80 12.01 -1.65
N PRO A 480 17.49 12.77 -0.78
CA PRO A 480 18.87 13.20 -1.08
C PRO A 480 19.97 12.14 -0.85
N ARG A 481 19.62 10.94 -0.34
CA ARG A 481 20.59 9.93 0.12
C ARG A 481 20.18 8.47 -0.10
N VAL A 482 19.09 8.19 -0.82
CA VAL A 482 18.61 6.81 -0.93
C VAL A 482 19.53 5.99 -1.82
N ARG A 483 19.81 4.77 -1.36
CA ARG A 483 20.57 3.78 -2.11
C ARG A 483 19.63 3.06 -3.07
N ASP A 484 20.17 2.58 -4.18
CA ASP A 484 19.38 1.89 -5.18
C ASP A 484 18.79 0.58 -4.66
N GLY A 485 17.50 0.33 -4.92
CA GLY A 485 16.86 -0.97 -4.69
C GLY A 485 16.36 -1.26 -3.27
N GLU A 486 16.19 -0.24 -2.43
CA GLU A 486 15.92 -0.44 -1.00
C GLU A 486 14.46 -0.58 -0.59
N ALA A 487 14.27 -1.20 0.57
CA ALA A 487 12.98 -1.45 1.17
C ALA A 487 12.49 -0.18 1.90
N LEU A 488 11.54 0.51 1.29
CA LEU A 488 11.01 1.78 1.77
C LEU A 488 9.65 1.59 2.44
N ALA A 489 9.44 2.26 3.57
CA ALA A 489 8.17 2.31 4.28
C ALA A 489 7.65 3.75 4.36
N LEU A 490 6.34 3.92 4.22
CA LEU A 490 5.64 5.20 4.41
C LEU A 490 5.01 5.26 5.80
N THR A 491 5.17 6.39 6.47
CA THR A 491 4.44 6.74 7.71
C THR A 491 3.68 8.05 7.52
N ALA A 492 2.89 8.50 8.50
CA ALA A 492 2.19 9.78 8.38
C ALA A 492 3.14 10.99 8.24
N SER A 493 4.41 10.85 8.67
CA SER A 493 5.36 11.95 8.80
C SER A 493 6.65 11.78 8.00
N ALA A 494 6.96 10.56 7.54
CA ALA A 494 8.25 10.26 6.92
C ALA A 494 8.17 9.15 5.85
N VAL A 495 9.20 9.11 5.01
CA VAL A 495 9.57 7.92 4.26
C VAL A 495 10.82 7.32 4.92
N VAL A 496 10.75 6.05 5.29
CA VAL A 496 11.81 5.32 5.99
C VAL A 496 12.51 4.37 5.02
N GLU A 497 13.80 4.60 4.79
CA GLU A 497 14.72 3.66 4.16
C GLU A 497 15.27 2.72 5.24
N LEU A 498 14.86 1.44 5.19
CA LEU A 498 15.27 0.49 6.23
C LEU A 498 16.74 0.10 6.10
N PRO A 499 17.45 -0.14 7.22
CA PRO A 499 18.83 -0.58 7.16
C PRO A 499 18.98 -1.96 6.53
N THR A 500 20.13 -2.18 5.89
CA THR A 500 20.52 -3.47 5.31
C THR A 500 21.61 -4.12 6.17
N PRO A 501 21.94 -5.41 5.94
CA PRO A 501 23.07 -6.04 6.62
C PRO A 501 24.40 -5.30 6.49
N THR A 502 24.59 -4.55 5.41
CA THR A 502 25.87 -3.94 5.07
C THR A 502 25.91 -2.43 5.25
N ALA A 503 24.77 -1.75 5.43
CA ALA A 503 24.77 -0.31 5.67
C ALA A 503 23.51 0.21 6.36
N ASP A 504 23.68 1.32 7.08
CA ASP A 504 22.65 2.07 7.80
C ASP A 504 21.57 2.60 6.86
N GLY A 505 20.36 2.81 7.36
CA GLY A 505 19.23 3.38 6.61
C GLY A 505 19.06 4.88 6.86
N SER A 506 17.92 5.42 6.45
CA SER A 506 17.60 6.85 6.56
C SER A 506 16.13 7.06 6.93
N VAL A 507 15.83 8.10 7.71
CA VAL A 507 14.46 8.60 7.91
C VAL A 507 14.32 9.96 7.23
N HIS A 508 13.56 10.01 6.14
CA HIS A 508 13.28 11.21 5.39
C HIS A 508 12.01 11.90 5.92
N CYS A 509 12.20 12.91 6.74
CA CYS A 509 11.14 13.56 7.50
C CYS A 509 10.47 14.67 6.68
N PHE A 510 9.16 14.57 6.47
CA PHE A 510 8.35 15.57 5.79
C PHE A 510 7.60 16.45 6.79
N LEU A 511 7.17 15.87 7.92
CA LEU A 511 6.50 16.56 9.02
C LEU A 511 7.43 16.65 10.24
N ALA A 512 7.26 17.70 11.04
CA ALA A 512 7.87 17.86 12.37
C ALA A 512 6.78 18.37 13.30
#